data_AF-A0A5N6GW83-F1
#
_entry.id   AF-A0A5N6GW83-F1
#
_cell.length_a   1.000
_cell.length_b   1.000
_cell.length_c   1.000
_cell.angle_alpha   90.00
_cell.angle_beta   90.00
_cell.angle_gamma   90.00
#
_symmetry.space_group_name_H-M   'P 1'
#
loop_
_entity.id
_entity.type
_entity.pdbx_description
1 polymer ?
#
loop_
_entity_poly.entity_id
_entity_poly.type
_entity_poly.pdbx_seq_one_letter_code
_entity_poly.pdbx_strand_id
1 'polypeptide(L)'
;MVTYRLGKQLISLDLPDTTKKEVDFTDTSFFTTSPHRHLPTPAQVRAMSKDIDTSSQPTPIKFRNLNLIVKFGLYVTIVEALNLWMVKKVFHDKVPVPGLFGWRVDDEGYVFIYMELIEGPTLEECWNRLCNIEKRAISDQLSRIAETLRQLEQDPSDQFIVSKSSTTGSLIPVMVYFRIMGK
;
A
#
# COMPACT_ATOMS: atom_id res chain seq x y z
N MET A 1 3.83 -4.08 -19.45
CA MET A 1 4.84 -4.93 -18.80
C MET A 1 6.01 -4.09 -18.33
N VAL A 2 6.38 -4.22 -17.05
CA VAL A 2 7.58 -3.64 -16.44
C VAL A 2 8.43 -4.75 -15.85
N THR A 3 9.74 -4.69 -16.04
CA THR A 3 10.67 -5.71 -15.52
C THR A 3 11.48 -5.21 -14.33
N TYR A 4 11.45 -5.99 -13.25
CA TYR A 4 12.20 -5.77 -12.02
C TYR A 4 13.27 -6.84 -11.84
N ARG A 5 14.36 -6.46 -11.19
CA ARG A 5 15.42 -7.38 -10.78
C ARG A 5 15.48 -7.40 -9.25
N LEU A 6 15.28 -8.58 -8.66
CA LEU A 6 15.47 -8.81 -7.23
C LEU A 6 16.68 -9.74 -7.05
N GLY A 7 17.85 -9.15 -6.80
CA GLY A 7 19.12 -9.87 -6.79
C GLY A 7 19.42 -10.50 -8.16
N LYS A 8 19.31 -11.84 -8.27
CA LYS A 8 19.51 -12.58 -9.53
C LYS A 8 18.21 -12.94 -10.26
N GLN A 9 17.06 -12.67 -9.67
CA GLN A 9 15.76 -13.03 -10.23
C GLN A 9 15.21 -11.87 -11.06
N LEU A 10 14.77 -12.16 -12.28
CA LEU A 10 13.98 -11.24 -13.12
C LEU A 10 12.50 -11.50 -12.88
N ILE A 11 11.73 -10.43 -12.73
CA ILE A 11 10.29 -10.45 -12.45
C ILE A 11 9.63 -9.46 -13.39
N SER A 12 8.83 -9.96 -14.34
CA SER A 12 8.04 -9.12 -15.25
C SER A 12 6.60 -9.03 -14.75
N LEU A 13 6.08 -7.81 -14.64
CA LEU A 13 4.73 -7.53 -14.15
C LEU A 13 3.98 -6.67 -15.15
N ASP A 14 2.72 -7.00 -15.39
CA ASP A 14 1.80 -6.09 -16.07
C ASP A 14 1.18 -5.14 -15.06
N LEU A 15 1.56 -3.87 -15.17
CA LEU A 15 1.05 -2.84 -14.28
C LEU A 15 -0.46 -2.70 -14.45
N PRO A 16 -1.20 -2.59 -13.33
CA PRO A 16 -2.60 -2.19 -13.37
C PRO A 16 -2.79 -0.85 -14.10
N ASP A 17 -3.87 -0.73 -14.85
CA ASP A 17 -4.20 0.49 -15.60
C ASP A 17 -4.60 1.64 -14.65
N THR A 18 -3.70 2.59 -14.47
CA THR A 18 -3.87 3.74 -13.56
C THR A 18 -4.82 4.81 -14.08
N THR A 19 -5.23 4.73 -15.34
CA THR A 19 -6.19 5.69 -15.91
C THR A 19 -7.63 5.37 -15.49
N LYS A 20 -7.87 4.15 -15.01
CA LYS A 20 -9.17 3.73 -14.51
C LYS A 20 -9.46 4.34 -13.16
N LYS A 21 -10.61 5.02 -13.07
CA LYS A 21 -11.17 5.53 -11.81
C LYS A 21 -11.60 4.41 -10.86
N GLU A 22 -11.88 3.22 -11.38
CA GLU A 22 -12.38 2.09 -10.61
C GLU A 22 -11.68 0.80 -11.04
N VAL A 23 -11.06 0.12 -10.08
CA VAL A 23 -10.39 -1.16 -10.27
C VAL A 23 -10.65 -2.06 -9.09
N ASP A 24 -11.00 -3.31 -9.39
CA ASP A 24 -11.12 -4.42 -8.45
C ASP A 24 -10.10 -5.51 -8.79
N PHE A 25 -9.32 -5.91 -7.81
CA PHE A 25 -8.42 -7.06 -7.90
C PHE A 25 -9.19 -8.33 -7.51
N THR A 26 -10.00 -8.83 -8.45
CA THR A 26 -10.93 -9.94 -8.24
C THR A 26 -10.25 -11.27 -7.92
N ASP A 27 -8.94 -11.38 -8.17
CA ASP A 27 -8.09 -12.52 -7.79
C ASP A 27 -7.72 -12.54 -6.30
N THR A 28 -8.06 -11.50 -5.54
CA THR A 28 -7.68 -11.40 -4.13
C THR A 28 -8.60 -12.20 -3.21
N SER A 29 -8.11 -12.50 -1.99
CA SER A 29 -8.86 -13.18 -0.94
C SER A 29 -10.18 -12.49 -0.61
N PHE A 30 -10.25 -11.16 -0.76
CA PHE A 30 -11.46 -10.39 -0.51
C PHE A 30 -12.65 -10.86 -1.36
N PHE A 31 -12.45 -11.00 -2.68
CA PHE A 31 -13.53 -11.37 -3.61
C PHE A 31 -13.70 -12.89 -3.71
N THR A 32 -12.62 -13.65 -3.65
CA THR A 32 -12.66 -15.12 -3.79
C THR A 32 -13.31 -15.82 -2.61
N THR A 33 -13.23 -15.24 -1.40
CA THR A 33 -13.84 -15.82 -0.19
C THR A 33 -15.37 -15.67 -0.18
N SER A 34 -15.94 -14.74 -0.95
CA SER A 34 -17.38 -14.46 -0.95
C SER A 34 -17.82 -13.82 -2.28
N PRO A 35 -18.48 -14.56 -3.19
CA PRO A 35 -18.80 -14.09 -4.55
C PRO A 35 -19.70 -12.84 -4.62
N HIS A 36 -20.44 -12.54 -3.55
CA HIS A 36 -21.32 -11.38 -3.45
C HIS A 36 -20.71 -10.21 -2.64
N ARG A 37 -19.42 -10.32 -2.30
CA ARG A 37 -18.75 -9.25 -1.55
C ARG A 37 -18.33 -8.15 -2.51
N HIS A 38 -18.67 -6.92 -2.14
CA HIS A 38 -18.30 -5.72 -2.86
C HIS A 38 -17.52 -4.78 -1.95
N LEU A 39 -16.65 -3.98 -2.55
CA LEU A 39 -16.01 -2.89 -1.82
C LEU A 39 -17.06 -1.83 -1.44
N PRO A 40 -16.97 -1.24 -0.24
CA PRO A 40 -17.80 -0.10 0.13
C PRO A 40 -17.68 1.02 -0.92
N THR A 41 -18.77 1.73 -1.19
CA THR A 41 -18.73 2.86 -2.12
C THR A 41 -18.01 4.06 -1.51
N PRO A 42 -17.43 4.97 -2.31
CA PRO A 42 -16.87 6.22 -1.81
C PRO A 42 -17.84 6.97 -0.88
N ALA A 43 -19.13 7.05 -1.23
CA ALA A 43 -20.14 7.67 -0.39
C ALA A 43 -20.29 6.99 0.99
N GLN A 44 -20.25 5.66 1.04
CA GLN A 44 -20.29 4.91 2.31
C GLN A 44 -19.05 5.20 3.17
N VAL A 45 -17.86 5.25 2.55
CA VAL A 45 -16.62 5.57 3.27
C VAL A 45 -16.65 6.99 3.81
N ARG A 46 -17.06 7.96 2.98
CA ARG A 46 -17.18 9.37 3.37
C ARG A 46 -18.16 9.57 4.53
N ALA A 47 -19.33 8.93 4.48
CA ALA A 47 -20.33 9.03 5.54
C ALA A 47 -19.85 8.54 6.91
N MET A 48 -18.82 7.68 6.94
CA MET A 48 -18.20 7.18 8.18
C MET A 48 -17.06 8.07 8.68
N SER A 49 -16.54 8.96 7.84
CA SER A 49 -15.45 9.86 8.20
C SER A 49 -15.93 11.00 9.07
N LYS A 50 -15.16 11.30 10.12
CA LYS A 50 -15.43 12.44 11.03
C LYS A 50 -14.59 13.66 10.70
N ASP A 51 -13.51 13.47 9.95
CA ASP A 51 -12.47 14.47 9.72
C ASP A 51 -12.23 14.75 8.23
N ILE A 52 -13.08 14.23 7.34
CA ILE A 52 -12.96 14.40 5.88
C ILE A 52 -12.93 15.87 5.47
N ASP A 53 -13.76 16.71 6.08
CA ASP A 53 -13.87 18.13 5.73
C ASP A 53 -12.80 18.99 6.43
N THR A 54 -12.11 18.44 7.42
CA THR A 54 -11.18 19.18 8.30
C THR A 54 -9.72 18.77 8.13
N SER A 55 -9.45 17.61 7.53
CA SER A 55 -8.13 17.06 7.37
C SER A 55 -7.83 16.79 5.90
N SER A 56 -6.66 17.25 5.46
CA SER A 56 -6.09 16.89 4.16
C SER A 56 -5.76 15.39 4.04
N GLN A 57 -5.60 14.71 5.17
CA GLN A 57 -5.38 13.27 5.27
C GLN A 57 -6.33 12.70 6.32
N PRO A 58 -7.59 12.43 5.93
CA PRO A 58 -8.59 11.87 6.83
C PRO A 58 -8.14 10.55 7.44
N THR A 59 -8.66 10.25 8.63
CA THR A 59 -8.38 9.00 9.33
C THR A 59 -8.91 7.81 8.49
N PRO A 60 -8.08 6.79 8.19
CA PRO A 60 -8.54 5.63 7.43
C PRO A 60 -9.72 4.90 8.10
N ILE A 61 -10.69 4.47 7.29
CA ILE A 61 -11.90 3.78 7.79
C ILE A 61 -11.66 2.26 7.84
N LYS A 62 -11.94 1.64 8.98
CA LYS A 62 -11.81 0.19 9.20
C LYS A 62 -13.17 -0.50 9.13
N PHE A 63 -13.34 -1.42 8.19
CA PHE A 63 -14.47 -2.34 8.07
C PHE A 63 -14.05 -3.72 8.59
N ARG A 64 -14.08 -3.91 9.91
CA ARG A 64 -13.59 -5.14 10.57
C ARG A 64 -14.33 -6.39 10.12
N ASN A 65 -15.64 -6.29 9.91
CA ASN A 65 -16.47 -7.38 9.39
C ASN A 65 -16.07 -7.84 7.97
N LEU A 66 -15.31 -7.01 7.25
CA LEU A 66 -14.83 -7.30 5.91
C LEU A 66 -13.31 -7.54 5.86
N ASN A 67 -12.60 -7.48 7.00
CA ASN A 67 -11.12 -7.44 7.06
C ASN A 67 -10.53 -6.41 6.09
N LEU A 68 -11.14 -5.22 6.05
CA LEU A 68 -10.84 -4.17 5.07
C LEU A 68 -10.53 -2.86 5.81
N ILE A 69 -9.50 -2.15 5.34
CA ILE A 69 -9.23 -0.76 5.69
C ILE A 69 -9.19 0.08 4.41
N VAL A 70 -9.75 1.28 4.49
CA VAL A 70 -9.80 2.22 3.37
C VAL A 70 -9.00 3.47 3.72
N LYS A 71 -7.88 3.67 3.02
CA LYS A 71 -7.12 4.93 3.05
C LYS A 71 -7.69 5.83 1.96
N PHE A 72 -8.02 7.07 2.29
CA PHE A 72 -8.62 7.99 1.32
C PHE A 72 -8.27 9.44 1.61
N GLY A 73 -8.40 10.31 0.60
CA GLY A 73 -8.12 11.73 0.72
C GLY A 73 -7.76 12.37 -0.62
N LEU A 74 -7.67 13.70 -0.64
CA LEU A 74 -7.24 14.48 -1.82
C LEU A 74 -5.75 14.31 -2.15
N TYR A 75 -4.92 13.96 -1.16
CA TYR A 75 -3.49 13.72 -1.35
C TYR A 75 -3.12 12.25 -1.45
N VAL A 76 -4.11 11.35 -1.35
CA VAL A 76 -3.91 9.93 -1.63
C VAL A 76 -3.84 9.77 -3.14
N THR A 77 -2.91 8.96 -3.64
CA THR A 77 -2.70 8.79 -5.08
C THR A 77 -2.82 7.33 -5.50
N ILE A 78 -3.21 7.08 -6.74
CA ILE A 78 -3.19 5.74 -7.34
C ILE A 78 -1.77 5.14 -7.31
N VAL A 79 -0.73 5.99 -7.35
CA VAL A 79 0.67 5.56 -7.24
C VAL A 79 0.95 4.88 -5.90
N GLU A 80 0.30 5.30 -4.80
CA GLU A 80 0.42 4.59 -3.52
C GLU A 80 -0.15 3.17 -3.60
N ALA A 81 -1.33 3.01 -4.22
CA ALA A 81 -1.94 1.70 -4.43
C ALA A 81 -1.06 0.82 -5.32
N LEU A 82 -0.53 1.35 -6.42
CA LEU A 82 0.40 0.64 -7.28
C LEU A 82 1.67 0.19 -6.57
N ASN A 83 2.25 1.06 -5.74
CA ASN A 83 3.45 0.71 -4.99
C ASN A 83 3.17 -0.44 -4.01
N LEU A 84 2.03 -0.39 -3.32
CA LEU A 84 1.59 -1.49 -2.45
C LEU A 84 1.42 -2.81 -3.24
N TRP A 85 0.72 -2.74 -4.38
CA TRP A 85 0.51 -3.89 -5.26
C TRP A 85 1.83 -4.48 -5.76
N MET A 86 2.75 -3.62 -6.23
CA MET A 86 4.05 -4.03 -6.74
C MET A 86 4.87 -4.70 -5.64
N VAL A 87 4.95 -4.10 -4.44
CA VAL A 87 5.70 -4.70 -3.33
C VAL A 87 5.13 -6.09 -3.00
N LYS A 88 3.80 -6.26 -2.97
CA LYS A 88 3.19 -7.58 -2.74
C LYS A 88 3.53 -8.58 -3.83
N LYS A 89 3.49 -8.18 -5.11
CA LYS A 89 3.77 -9.07 -6.25
C LYS A 89 5.25 -9.41 -6.40
N VAL A 90 6.16 -8.48 -6.10
CA VAL A 90 7.62 -8.69 -6.24
C VAL A 90 8.22 -9.43 -5.04
N PHE A 91 7.81 -9.07 -3.82
CA PHE A 91 8.44 -9.61 -2.61
C PHE A 91 7.65 -10.74 -1.95
N HIS A 92 6.38 -10.95 -2.33
CA HIS A 92 5.48 -11.96 -1.77
C HIS A 92 5.39 -11.87 -0.24
N ASP A 93 5.99 -12.82 0.48
CA ASP A 93 5.96 -12.91 1.94
C ASP A 93 7.27 -12.42 2.59
N LYS A 94 8.27 -12.00 1.80
CA LYS A 94 9.53 -11.45 2.33
C LYS A 94 9.37 -10.04 2.90
N VAL A 95 8.38 -9.30 2.41
CA VAL A 95 8.02 -7.97 2.91
C VAL A 95 6.54 -8.00 3.28
N PRO A 96 6.20 -7.87 4.57
CA PRO A 96 4.81 -7.93 5.01
C PRO A 96 4.10 -6.63 4.62
N VAL A 97 3.22 -6.71 3.64
CA VAL A 97 2.38 -5.59 3.19
C VAL A 97 0.91 -6.02 3.10
N PRO A 98 -0.05 -5.13 3.37
CA PRO A 98 -1.47 -5.42 3.14
C PRO A 98 -1.76 -5.84 1.70
N GLY A 99 -2.64 -6.81 1.51
CA GLY A 99 -3.20 -7.09 0.19
C GLY A 99 -4.02 -5.91 -0.34
N LEU A 100 -3.76 -5.46 -1.58
CA LEU A 100 -4.58 -4.45 -2.25
C LEU A 100 -5.82 -5.12 -2.87
N PHE A 101 -7.02 -4.65 -2.55
CA PHE A 101 -8.28 -5.15 -3.10
C PHE A 101 -8.81 -4.28 -4.23
N GLY A 102 -8.51 -2.98 -4.23
CA GLY A 102 -8.93 -2.10 -5.31
C GLY A 102 -8.71 -0.63 -5.01
N TRP A 103 -9.09 0.23 -5.95
CA TRP A 103 -9.21 1.67 -5.72
C TRP A 103 -10.45 2.26 -6.38
N ARG A 104 -10.84 3.43 -5.90
CA ARG A 104 -11.87 4.30 -6.50
C ARG A 104 -11.37 5.74 -6.55
N VAL A 105 -11.82 6.50 -7.54
CA VAL A 105 -11.67 7.96 -7.62
C VAL A 105 -13.05 8.56 -7.79
N ASP A 106 -13.46 9.41 -6.85
CA ASP A 106 -14.76 10.08 -6.95
C ASP A 106 -14.69 11.35 -7.81
N ASP A 107 -15.85 11.98 -8.02
CA ASP A 107 -15.98 13.17 -8.87
C ASP A 107 -15.37 14.43 -8.24
N GLU A 108 -15.13 14.42 -6.92
CA GLU A 108 -14.40 15.47 -6.21
C GLU A 108 -12.87 15.26 -6.25
N GLY A 109 -12.41 14.18 -6.87
CA GLY A 109 -10.99 13.85 -7.01
C GLY A 109 -10.38 13.16 -5.80
N TYR A 110 -11.18 12.72 -4.82
CA TYR A 110 -10.67 11.90 -3.73
C TYR A 110 -10.32 10.51 -4.26
N VAL A 111 -9.15 10.01 -3.87
CA VAL A 111 -8.74 8.63 -4.11
C VAL A 111 -9.04 7.80 -2.87
N PHE A 112 -9.57 6.60 -3.08
CA PHE A 112 -9.87 5.60 -2.06
C PHE A 112 -9.11 4.33 -2.38
N ILE A 113 -8.24 3.89 -1.47
CA ILE A 113 -7.44 2.68 -1.58
C ILE A 113 -8.01 1.65 -0.61
N TYR A 114 -8.49 0.54 -1.15
CA TYR A 114 -9.09 -0.56 -0.40
C TYR A 114 -8.05 -1.65 -0.21
N MET A 115 -7.68 -1.93 1.03
CA MET A 115 -6.62 -2.88 1.35
C MET A 115 -6.96 -3.73 2.58
N GLU A 116 -6.25 -4.83 2.73
CA GLU A 116 -6.39 -5.76 3.85
C GLU A 116 -6.21 -5.06 5.19
N LEU A 117 -7.15 -5.29 6.10
CA LEU A 117 -6.99 -4.89 7.49
C LEU A 117 -6.16 -5.94 8.22
N ILE A 118 -4.92 -5.59 8.55
CA ILE A 118 -4.07 -6.39 9.44
C ILE A 118 -4.44 -6.03 10.88
N GLU A 119 -4.99 -7.00 11.61
CA GLU A 119 -5.34 -6.83 13.01
C GLU A 119 -4.11 -6.95 13.92
N GLY A 120 -4.02 -6.06 14.89
CA GLY A 120 -2.91 -6.02 15.86
C GLY A 120 -2.67 -4.63 16.41
N PRO A 121 -1.96 -4.51 17.54
CA PRO A 121 -1.55 -3.21 18.05
C PRO A 121 -0.52 -2.58 17.13
N THR A 122 -0.58 -1.26 16.98
CA THR A 122 0.50 -0.54 16.31
C THR A 122 1.77 -0.60 17.14
N LEU A 123 2.92 -0.37 16.51
CA LEU A 123 4.19 -0.29 17.23
C LEU A 123 4.16 0.83 18.27
N GLU A 124 3.50 1.95 17.98
CA GLU A 124 3.32 3.07 18.90
C GLU A 124 2.53 2.67 20.16
N GLU A 125 1.42 1.95 19.98
CA GLU A 125 0.56 1.49 21.09
C GLU A 125 1.29 0.54 22.04
N CYS A 126 2.17 -0.32 21.52
CA CYS A 126 2.85 -1.33 22.31
C CYS A 126 4.28 -0.96 22.73
N TRP A 127 4.91 0.08 22.16
CA TRP A 127 6.35 0.37 22.33
C TRP A 127 6.82 0.42 23.78
N ASN A 128 6.05 1.07 24.65
CA ASN A 128 6.39 1.24 26.07
C ASN A 128 6.24 -0.05 26.89
N ARG A 129 5.53 -1.05 26.36
CA ARG A 129 5.30 -2.36 27.01
C ARG A 129 6.33 -3.41 26.61
N LEU A 130 7.10 -3.16 25.54
CA LEU A 130 8.12 -4.07 25.03
C LEU A 130 9.40 -3.98 25.86
N CYS A 131 9.97 -5.14 26.20
CA CYS A 131 11.29 -5.21 26.81
C CYS A 131 12.41 -4.97 25.77
N ASN A 132 13.65 -4.79 26.25
CA ASN A 132 14.79 -4.51 25.37
C ASN A 132 15.07 -5.62 24.35
N ILE A 133 14.80 -6.88 24.72
CA ILE A 133 14.98 -8.04 23.82
C ILE A 133 13.96 -7.97 22.68
N GLU A 134 12.69 -7.69 22.98
CA GLU A 134 11.62 -7.55 21.98
C GLU A 134 11.87 -6.35 21.05
N LYS A 135 12.27 -5.20 21.61
CA LYS A 135 12.62 -4.01 20.80
C LYS A 135 13.76 -4.29 19.84
N ARG A 136 14.80 -5.02 20.30
CA ARG A 136 15.90 -5.44 19.44
C ARG A 136 15.42 -6.39 18.34
N ALA A 137 14.59 -7.37 18.68
CA ALA A 137 14.03 -8.29 17.69
C ALA A 137 13.22 -7.56 16.61
N ILE A 138 12.40 -6.58 16.97
CA ILE A 138 11.66 -5.74 16.01
C ILE A 138 12.63 -4.92 15.15
N SER A 139 13.65 -4.31 15.75
CA SER A 139 14.67 -3.54 15.01
C SER A 139 15.42 -4.41 13.99
N ASP A 140 15.74 -5.66 14.35
CA ASP A 140 16.39 -6.61 13.46
C ASP A 140 15.45 -7.02 12.31
N GLN A 141 14.16 -7.21 12.58
CA GLN A 141 13.15 -7.50 11.55
C GLN A 141 13.00 -6.32 10.56
N LEU A 142 12.89 -5.09 11.07
CA LEU A 142 12.79 -3.90 10.24
C LEU A 142 14.05 -3.71 9.37
N SER A 143 15.23 -3.97 9.92
CA SER A 143 16.50 -3.92 9.18
C SER A 143 16.51 -4.91 8.02
N ARG A 144 16.09 -6.16 8.26
CA ARG A 144 16.00 -7.19 7.21
C ARG A 144 15.00 -6.83 6.11
N ILE A 145 13.86 -6.24 6.48
CA ILE A 145 12.87 -5.77 5.51
C ILE A 145 13.48 -4.65 4.65
N ALA A 146 14.14 -3.67 5.29
CA ALA A 146 14.79 -2.57 4.58
C ALA A 146 15.91 -3.05 3.65
N GLU A 147 16.74 -4.00 4.10
CA GLU A 147 17.76 -4.64 3.27
C GLU A 147 17.16 -5.36 2.08
N THR A 148 16.06 -6.10 2.29
CA THR A 148 15.34 -6.81 1.22
C THR A 148 14.80 -5.82 0.19
N LEU A 149 14.15 -4.75 0.63
CA LEU A 149 13.63 -3.70 -0.25
C LEU A 149 14.75 -3.04 -1.08
N ARG A 150 15.94 -2.86 -0.51
CA ARG A 150 17.11 -2.27 -1.19
C ARG A 150 17.72 -3.17 -2.27
N GLN A 151 17.39 -4.46 -2.31
CA GLN A 151 17.84 -5.37 -3.37
C GLN A 151 17.04 -5.24 -4.67
N LEU A 152 15.96 -4.46 -4.66
CA LEU A 152 15.14 -4.23 -5.84
C LEU A 152 15.79 -3.21 -6.75
N GLU A 153 15.98 -3.60 -8.00
CA GLU A 153 16.43 -2.73 -9.07
C GLU A 153 15.40 -2.75 -10.21
N GLN A 154 15.23 -1.62 -10.89
CA GLN A 154 14.52 -1.59 -12.17
C GLN A 154 15.47 -1.95 -13.30
N ASP A 155 14.97 -2.62 -14.32
CA ASP A 155 15.76 -2.87 -15.52
C ASP A 155 16.23 -1.53 -16.12
N PRO A 156 17.54 -1.34 -16.40
CA PRO A 156 18.06 -0.11 -16.99
C PRO A 156 17.42 0.25 -18.34
N SER A 157 16.92 -0.73 -19.09
CA SER A 157 16.22 -0.55 -20.37
C SER A 157 14.74 -0.20 -20.22
N ASP A 158 14.20 -0.26 -19.00
CA ASP A 158 12.77 -0.06 -18.67
C ASP A 158 12.60 0.98 -17.56
N GLN A 159 13.49 1.98 -17.52
CA GLN A 159 13.44 3.05 -16.51
C GLN A 159 12.15 3.85 -16.66
N PHE A 160 11.27 3.74 -15.66
CA PHE A 160 10.13 4.63 -15.52
C PHE A 160 10.67 6.02 -15.14
N ILE A 161 10.83 6.90 -16.12
CA ILE A 161 11.19 8.30 -15.89
C ILE A 161 9.97 8.98 -15.25
N VAL A 162 9.88 8.95 -13.93
CA VAL A 162 9.09 9.96 -13.21
C VAL A 162 9.86 11.26 -13.35
N SER A 163 9.29 12.23 -14.05
CA SER A 163 9.90 13.53 -14.32
C SER A 163 10.42 14.16 -13.03
N LYS A 164 11.72 14.42 -13.03
CA LYS A 164 12.50 14.95 -11.93
C LYS A 164 11.91 16.28 -11.44
N SER A 165 11.31 16.28 -10.26
CA SER A 165 11.43 17.42 -9.35
C SER A 165 11.96 16.89 -8.02
N SER A 166 13.21 17.29 -7.74
CA SER A 166 13.91 17.16 -6.45
C SER A 166 14.45 15.77 -6.07
N THR A 167 15.65 15.51 -6.59
CA THR A 167 16.82 14.91 -5.92
C THR A 167 16.57 13.70 -4.99
N THR A 168 16.76 12.49 -5.52
CA THR A 168 17.77 11.46 -5.13
C THR A 168 17.41 10.14 -5.83
N GLY A 169 18.38 9.49 -6.45
CA GLY A 169 18.18 8.34 -7.33
C GLY A 169 17.56 7.09 -6.68
N SER A 170 16.95 6.26 -7.52
CA SER A 170 16.69 4.81 -7.33
C SER A 170 15.90 4.32 -6.10
N LEU A 171 15.29 5.20 -5.30
CA LEU A 171 14.59 4.81 -4.04
C LEU A 171 13.07 5.03 -4.05
N ILE A 172 12.48 5.36 -5.20
CA ILE A 172 11.07 5.78 -5.29
C ILE A 172 10.08 4.71 -4.81
N PRO A 173 10.25 3.39 -5.05
CA PRO A 173 9.33 2.39 -4.50
C PRO A 173 9.44 2.25 -2.96
N VAL A 174 10.64 2.49 -2.40
CA VAL A 174 10.93 2.28 -0.97
C VAL A 174 10.48 3.48 -0.13
N MET A 175 10.62 4.71 -0.64
CA MET A 175 10.16 5.91 0.09
C MET A 175 8.64 6.00 0.20
N VAL A 176 7.88 5.48 -0.77
CA VAL A 176 6.40 5.53 -0.71
C VAL A 176 5.84 4.54 0.32
N TYR A 177 6.54 3.43 0.60
CA TYR A 177 6.13 2.44 1.59
C TYR A 177 5.97 3.04 3.01
N PHE A 178 6.87 3.94 3.40
CA PHE A 178 6.80 4.61 4.71
C PHE A 178 5.64 5.60 4.83
N ARG A 179 5.09 6.11 3.71
CA ARG A 179 3.90 6.97 3.70
C ARG A 179 2.59 6.17 3.79
N ILE A 180 2.60 4.91 3.34
CA ILE A 180 1.41 4.04 3.32
C ILE A 180 1.02 3.58 4.74
N MET A 181 1.99 3.43 5.65
CA MET A 181 1.75 2.98 7.04
C MET A 181 1.49 4.10 8.07
N GLY A 182 1.33 5.36 7.62
CA GLY A 182 0.86 6.46 8.46
C GLY A 182 1.95 7.27 9.16
N LYS A 183 2.21 8.45 8.60
CA LYS A 183 2.04 9.75 9.28
C LYS A 183 1.42 10.74 8.30
#